data_AF-A0A8H4WLH1-F1
#
_entry.id   AF-A0A8H4WLH1-F1
#
_cell.length_a   1.000
_cell.length_b   1.000
_cell.length_c   1.000
_cell.angle_alpha   90.00
_cell.angle_beta   90.00
_cell.angle_gamma   90.00
#
_symmetry.space_group_name_H-M   'P 1'
#
loop_
_entity.id
_entity.type
_entity.pdbx_description
1 polymer ?
#
loop_
_entity_poly.entity_id
_entity_poly.type
_entity_poly.pdbx_seq_one_letter_code
_entity_poly.pdbx_strand_id
1 'polypeptide(L)'
;MLRFVAILIPATLYMACFGYGTVLFALTGASLFTKLYGFTTAQTGLILSIPLLIGGGIGELSAGWVTDWLSNRYAQRHNGERLPEARLTAIWGVLLIPIGLIIEGVCLSHADTVSWVGSAFGMGIANMGLQISTTTIYAYATDIFSCLISFYALPFAERIGIQFAWLTFAMVVVVLLIPVLLLRVSGSRWRKLPSQLAPDTET
;
A
#
# COMPACT_ATOMS: atom_id res chain seq x y z
N MET A 1 -17.99 -2.30 -9.35
CA MET A 1 -16.97 -2.44 -8.28
C MET A 1 -17.53 -2.15 -6.87
N LEU A 2 -18.53 -1.27 -6.71
CA LEU A 2 -19.16 -0.94 -5.41
C LEU A 2 -19.99 -2.04 -4.72
N ARG A 3 -20.24 -3.18 -5.37
CA ARG A 3 -21.04 -4.29 -4.80
C ARG A 3 -20.23 -5.26 -3.92
N PHE A 4 -18.91 -5.23 -3.97
CA PHE A 4 -18.05 -6.11 -3.18
C PHE A 4 -17.51 -5.37 -1.95
N VAL A 5 -18.34 -5.24 -0.91
CA VAL A 5 -17.97 -4.62 0.37
C VAL A 5 -16.71 -5.26 0.96
N ALA A 6 -16.55 -6.56 0.77
CA ALA A 6 -15.38 -7.34 1.21
C ALA A 6 -14.04 -6.86 0.63
N ILE A 7 -14.04 -6.23 -0.57
CA ILE A 7 -12.83 -5.71 -1.20
C ILE A 7 -12.67 -4.20 -0.95
N LEU A 8 -13.79 -3.48 -0.83
CA LEU A 8 -13.78 -2.04 -0.59
C LEU A 8 -13.15 -1.67 0.75
N ILE A 9 -13.47 -2.41 1.83
CA ILE A 9 -12.97 -2.10 3.18
C ILE A 9 -11.43 -2.28 3.27
N PRO A 10 -10.84 -3.41 2.80
CA PRO A 10 -9.38 -3.52 2.74
C PRO A 10 -8.75 -2.52 1.77
N ALA A 11 -9.40 -2.22 0.64
CA ALA A 11 -8.86 -1.25 -0.32
C ALA A 11 -8.81 0.17 0.26
N THR A 12 -9.84 0.63 0.97
CA THR A 12 -9.81 1.95 1.60
C THR A 12 -8.80 2.02 2.74
N LEU A 13 -8.67 0.95 3.53
CA LEU A 13 -7.63 0.85 4.55
C LEU A 13 -6.24 0.91 3.92
N TYR A 14 -6.00 0.17 2.83
CA TYR A 14 -4.74 0.21 2.09
C TYR A 14 -4.39 1.62 1.60
N MET A 15 -5.37 2.34 1.02
CA MET A 15 -5.13 3.71 0.56
C MET A 15 -4.72 4.64 1.71
N ALA A 16 -5.36 4.52 2.87
CA ALA A 16 -4.99 5.30 4.05
C ALA A 16 -3.59 4.93 4.55
N CYS A 17 -3.29 3.63 4.67
CA CYS A 17 -1.99 3.13 5.07
C CYS A 17 -0.88 3.59 4.12
N PHE A 18 -1.11 3.56 2.81
CA PHE A 18 -0.14 4.03 1.81
C PHE A 18 0.14 5.53 1.96
N GLY A 19 -0.91 6.32 2.17
CA GLY A 19 -0.81 7.75 2.44
C GLY A 19 0.05 8.08 3.67
N TYR A 20 -0.25 7.45 4.81
CA TYR A 20 0.44 7.75 6.07
C TYR A 20 1.77 7.01 6.24
N GLY A 21 1.94 5.84 5.62
CA GLY A 21 3.13 4.99 5.78
C GLY A 21 4.30 5.35 4.87
N THR A 22 4.09 6.12 3.79
CA THR A 22 5.17 6.55 2.88
C THR A 22 5.00 7.98 2.38
N VAL A 23 3.82 8.32 1.86
CA VAL A 23 3.60 9.59 1.16
C VAL A 23 3.73 10.77 2.11
N LEU A 24 3.24 10.65 3.35
CA LEU A 24 3.41 11.69 4.36
C LEU A 24 4.89 12.05 4.53
N PHE A 25 5.75 11.06 4.76
CA PHE A 25 7.18 11.27 4.95
C PHE A 25 7.86 11.89 3.71
N ALA A 26 7.46 11.47 2.52
CA ALA A 26 7.99 12.02 1.28
C ALA A 26 7.62 13.50 1.08
N LEU A 27 6.41 13.89 1.47
CA LEU A 27 5.90 15.26 1.30
C LEU A 27 6.39 16.21 2.40
N THR A 28 6.36 15.78 3.66
CA THR A 28 6.69 16.65 4.80
C THR A 28 8.17 16.61 5.13
N GLY A 29 8.81 15.44 5.00
CA GLY A 29 10.17 15.21 5.47
C GLY A 29 11.20 16.12 4.80
N ALA A 30 11.06 16.41 3.50
CA ALA A 30 12.00 17.29 2.82
C ALA A 30 12.06 18.71 3.45
N SER A 31 10.90 19.26 3.81
CA SER A 31 10.81 20.58 4.43
C SER A 31 11.21 20.56 5.92
N LEU A 32 10.82 19.51 6.63
CA LEU A 32 11.03 19.39 8.08
C LEU A 32 12.50 19.12 8.41
N PHE A 33 13.16 18.22 7.70
CA PHE A 33 14.57 17.90 7.95
C PHE A 33 15.51 19.06 7.58
N THR A 34 15.19 19.84 6.55
CA THR A 34 15.97 21.05 6.23
C THR A 34 15.75 22.15 7.26
N LYS A 35 14.52 22.34 7.78
CA LYS A 35 14.21 23.40 8.75
C LYS A 35 14.69 23.07 10.18
N LEU A 36 14.54 21.82 10.62
CA LEU A 36 14.83 21.40 12.00
C LEU A 36 16.27 20.94 12.18
N TYR A 37 16.82 20.17 11.23
CA TYR A 37 18.15 19.57 11.33
C TYR A 37 19.21 20.27 10.46
N GLY A 38 18.82 21.26 9.65
CA GLY A 38 19.75 21.98 8.77
C GLY A 38 20.36 21.11 7.67
N PHE A 39 19.71 19.99 7.31
CA PHE A 39 20.27 19.07 6.33
C PHE A 39 20.33 19.64 4.92
N THR A 40 21.44 19.33 4.26
CA THR A 40 21.62 19.57 2.83
C THR A 40 20.69 18.68 2.01
N THR A 41 20.36 19.08 0.79
CA THR A 41 19.46 18.33 -0.11
C THR A 41 19.86 16.86 -0.28
N ALA A 42 21.17 16.58 -0.32
CA ALA A 42 21.69 15.21 -0.42
C ALA A 42 21.43 14.40 0.86
N GLN A 43 21.66 14.98 2.04
CA GLN A 43 21.39 14.32 3.33
C GLN A 43 19.89 14.08 3.53
N THR A 44 19.05 15.03 3.14
CA THR A 44 17.59 14.87 3.16
C THR A 44 17.14 13.74 2.23
N GLY A 45 17.71 13.61 1.03
CA GLY A 45 17.42 12.48 0.14
C GLY A 45 17.77 11.13 0.78
N LEU A 46 18.92 11.06 1.48
CA LEU A 46 19.38 9.83 2.14
C LEU A 46 18.50 9.44 3.33
N ILE A 47 18.10 10.39 4.18
CA ILE A 47 17.27 10.09 5.35
C ILE A 47 15.84 9.71 4.97
N LEU A 48 15.33 10.21 3.85
CA LEU A 48 14.02 9.78 3.34
C LEU A 48 14.10 8.39 2.70
N SER A 49 15.23 8.03 2.08
CA SER A 49 15.33 6.79 1.31
C SER A 49 15.78 5.60 2.15
N ILE A 50 16.85 5.73 2.95
CA ILE A 50 17.49 4.61 3.65
C ILE A 50 16.56 3.94 4.66
N PRO A 51 15.91 4.68 5.59
CA PRO A 51 15.07 4.07 6.60
C PRO A 51 13.81 3.43 6.01
N LEU A 52 13.22 4.08 5.00
CA LEU A 52 12.11 3.50 4.23
C LEU A 52 12.56 2.23 3.52
N LEU A 53 13.72 2.21 2.86
CA LEU A 53 14.22 1.03 2.17
C LEU A 53 14.50 -0.13 3.12
N ILE A 54 15.11 0.13 4.28
CA ILE A 54 15.37 -0.90 5.29
C ILE A 54 14.06 -1.42 5.89
N GLY A 55 13.18 -0.52 6.34
CA GLY A 55 11.90 -0.90 6.93
C GLY A 55 11.00 -1.64 5.94
N GLY A 56 10.99 -1.19 4.68
CA GLY A 56 10.25 -1.82 3.60
C GLY A 56 10.83 -3.17 3.22
N GLY A 57 12.15 -3.29 3.12
CA GLY A 57 12.81 -4.57 2.83
C GLY A 57 12.54 -5.63 3.90
N ILE A 58 12.64 -5.26 5.18
CA ILE A 58 12.30 -6.15 6.30
C ILE A 58 10.81 -6.50 6.26
N GLY A 59 9.95 -5.52 6.02
CA GLY A 59 8.51 -5.71 5.91
C GLY A 59 8.16 -6.69 4.79
N GLU A 60 8.70 -6.52 3.59
CA GLU A 60 8.41 -7.37 2.43
C GLU A 60 8.88 -8.81 2.64
N LEU A 61 10.12 -8.99 3.12
CA LEU A 61 10.69 -10.32 3.36
C LEU A 61 9.95 -11.08 4.47
N SER A 62 9.52 -10.37 5.52
CA SER A 62 8.78 -10.98 6.63
C SER A 62 7.30 -11.19 6.32
N ALA A 63 6.68 -10.33 5.51
CA ALA A 63 5.24 -10.35 5.26
C ALA A 63 4.79 -11.66 4.63
N GLY A 64 5.48 -12.16 3.59
CA GLY A 64 5.12 -13.43 2.95
C GLY A 64 5.18 -14.60 3.93
N TRP A 65 6.29 -14.73 4.65
CA TRP A 65 6.46 -15.83 5.61
C TRP A 65 5.46 -15.78 6.77
N VAL A 66 5.23 -14.58 7.34
CA VAL A 66 4.30 -14.40 8.46
C VAL A 66 2.85 -14.66 8.04
N THR A 67 2.45 -14.16 6.86
CA THR A 67 1.08 -14.35 6.36
C THR A 67 0.79 -15.83 6.05
N ASP A 68 1.72 -16.52 5.40
CA ASP A 68 1.58 -17.95 5.09
C ASP A 68 1.61 -18.82 6.35
N TRP A 69 2.48 -18.49 7.30
CA TRP A 69 2.55 -19.20 8.59
C TRP A 69 1.24 -19.06 9.36
N LEU A 70 0.68 -17.85 9.43
CA LEU A 70 -0.55 -17.56 10.14
C LEU A 70 -1.76 -18.26 9.48
N SER A 71 -1.80 -18.26 8.15
CA SER A 71 -2.79 -18.99 7.36
C SER A 71 -2.71 -20.51 7.60
N ASN A 72 -1.51 -21.09 7.60
CA ASN A 72 -1.31 -22.52 7.87
C ASN A 72 -1.68 -22.90 9.30
N ARG A 73 -1.36 -22.05 10.29
CA ARG A 73 -1.73 -22.26 11.69
C ARG A 73 -3.24 -22.20 11.90
N TYR A 74 -3.94 -21.32 11.17
CA TYR A 74 -5.39 -21.24 11.21
C TYR A 74 -6.04 -22.49 10.59
N ALA A 75 -5.55 -22.95 9.43
CA ALA A 75 -6.04 -24.15 8.76
C ALA A 75 -5.85 -25.42 9.61
N GLN A 76 -4.75 -25.53 10.35
CA GLN A 76 -4.51 -26.63 11.28
C GLN A 76 -5.50 -26.67 12.46
N ARG A 77 -6.06 -25.51 12.84
CA ARG A 77 -7.04 -25.40 13.94
C ARG A 77 -8.49 -25.56 13.49
N HIS A 78 -8.79 -25.36 12.20
CA HIS A 78 -10.14 -25.40 11.65
C HIS A 78 -10.30 -26.50 10.59
N ASN A 79 -9.93 -27.73 10.96
CA ASN A 79 -10.20 -28.95 10.17
C ASN A 79 -9.71 -28.92 8.70
N GLY A 80 -8.69 -28.12 8.39
CA GLY A 80 -8.13 -27.99 7.04
C GLY A 80 -8.85 -26.98 6.14
N GLU A 81 -9.86 -26.27 6.63
CA GLU A 81 -10.53 -25.22 5.85
C GLU A 81 -9.64 -23.97 5.74
N ARG A 82 -9.26 -23.65 4.50
CA ARG A 82 -8.49 -22.44 4.16
C ARG A 82 -9.45 -21.33 3.77
N LEU A 83 -10.01 -20.65 4.78
CA LEU A 83 -10.79 -19.44 4.54
C LEU A 83 -9.84 -18.28 4.16
N PRO A 84 -10.16 -17.49 3.11
CA PRO A 84 -9.38 -16.30 2.75
C PRO A 84 -9.22 -15.30 3.91
N GLU A 85 -10.19 -15.28 4.82
CA GLU A 85 -10.26 -14.43 6.02
C GLU A 85 -9.18 -14.77 7.06
N ALA A 86 -8.60 -15.98 7.02
CA ALA A 86 -7.50 -16.35 7.91
C ALA A 86 -6.26 -15.47 7.71
N ARG A 87 -6.03 -14.99 6.49
CA ARG A 87 -4.96 -14.04 6.13
C ARG A 87 -5.21 -12.65 6.72
N LEU A 88 -6.47 -12.29 6.95
CA LEU A 88 -6.87 -11.02 7.54
C LEU A 88 -6.33 -10.85 8.97
N THR A 89 -5.96 -11.94 9.65
CA THR A 89 -5.29 -11.90 10.96
C THR A 89 -3.94 -11.15 10.91
N ALA A 90 -3.30 -11.05 9.74
CA ALA A 90 -2.08 -10.26 9.56
C ALA A 90 -2.33 -8.73 9.47
N ILE A 91 -3.59 -8.28 9.43
CA ILE A 91 -3.95 -6.85 9.50
C ILE A 91 -3.44 -6.21 10.79
N TRP A 92 -3.18 -6.95 11.86
CA TRP A 92 -2.56 -6.39 13.07
C TRP A 92 -1.21 -5.70 12.78
N GLY A 93 -0.52 -6.06 11.68
CA GLY A 93 0.67 -5.34 11.20
C GLY A 93 0.41 -3.87 10.84
N VAL A 94 -0.83 -3.48 10.54
CA VAL A 94 -1.24 -2.08 10.33
C VAL A 94 -0.95 -1.22 11.55
N LEU A 95 -0.97 -1.77 12.77
CA LEU A 95 -0.71 -1.02 13.99
C LEU A 95 0.72 -0.46 14.07
N LEU A 96 1.66 -1.00 13.30
CA LEU A 96 3.00 -0.45 13.21
C LEU A 96 3.03 0.93 12.54
N ILE A 97 2.06 1.23 11.67
CA ILE A 97 1.95 2.53 10.98
C ILE A 97 1.70 3.67 12.00
N PRO A 98 0.63 3.66 12.82
CA PRO A 98 0.42 4.72 13.79
C PRO A 98 1.54 4.76 14.84
N ILE A 99 2.14 3.62 15.22
CA ILE A 99 3.30 3.60 16.13
C ILE A 99 4.48 4.36 15.51
N GLY A 100 4.85 4.06 14.27
CA GLY A 100 5.94 4.74 13.57
C GLY A 100 5.66 6.24 13.36
N LEU A 101 4.39 6.59 13.06
CA LEU A 101 3.94 7.98 12.90
C LEU A 101 4.08 8.78 14.20
N ILE A 102 3.69 8.19 15.33
CA ILE A 102 3.82 8.83 16.65
C ILE A 102 5.29 9.00 17.02
N ILE A 103 6.13 7.97 16.80
CA ILE A 103 7.56 8.05 17.07
C ILE A 103 8.19 9.18 16.27
N GLU A 104 7.91 9.25 14.96
CA GLU A 104 8.43 10.32 14.11
C GLU A 104 7.94 11.70 14.58
N GLY A 105 6.64 11.86 14.84
CA GLY A 105 6.07 13.13 15.31
C GLY A 105 6.65 13.62 16.65
N VAL A 106 6.90 12.71 17.59
CA VAL A 106 7.53 13.04 18.89
C VAL A 106 9.01 13.41 18.69
N CYS A 107 9.74 12.69 17.84
CA CYS A 107 11.14 12.99 17.53
C CYS A 107 11.29 14.36 16.84
N LEU A 108 10.40 14.69 15.90
CA LEU A 108 10.40 16.00 15.24
C LEU A 108 10.04 17.14 16.19
N SER A 109 9.16 16.90 17.16
CA SER A 109 8.80 17.89 18.18
C SER A 109 9.95 18.18 19.16
N HIS A 110 10.85 17.22 19.36
CA HIS A 110 12.03 17.34 20.21
C HIS A 110 13.32 17.41 19.38
N ALA A 111 13.27 18.04 18.19
CA ALA A 111 14.41 18.09 17.28
C ALA A 111 15.67 18.74 17.90
N ASP A 112 15.50 19.64 18.88
CA ASP A 112 16.62 20.31 19.56
C ASP A 112 17.38 19.37 20.54
N THR A 113 16.76 18.28 21.00
CA THR A 113 17.33 17.37 22.00
C THR A 113 17.53 15.94 21.49
N VAL A 114 16.84 15.54 20.43
CA VAL A 114 16.84 14.16 19.89
C VAL A 114 17.55 14.09 18.54
N SER A 115 18.48 13.15 18.43
CA SER A 115 19.17 12.84 17.19
C SER A 115 18.21 12.37 16.09
N TRP A 116 18.52 12.74 14.84
CA TRP A 116 17.80 12.35 13.61
C TRP A 116 17.52 10.84 13.48
N VAL A 117 18.32 10.01 14.16
CA VAL A 117 18.19 8.56 14.20
C VAL A 117 16.80 8.12 14.71
N GLY A 118 16.24 8.80 15.71
CA GLY A 118 14.92 8.46 16.24
C GLY A 118 13.80 8.62 15.20
N SER A 119 13.87 9.70 14.42
CA SER A 119 12.93 9.95 13.31
C SER A 119 13.08 8.90 12.21
N ALA A 120 14.32 8.52 11.87
CA ALA A 120 14.59 7.47 10.89
C ALA A 120 13.99 6.11 11.32
N PHE A 121 14.07 5.75 12.61
CA PHE A 121 13.42 4.55 13.14
C PHE A 121 11.90 4.62 13.02
N GLY A 122 11.28 5.76 13.34
CA GLY A 122 9.84 5.97 13.18
C GLY A 122 9.37 5.74 11.74
N MET A 123 10.08 6.34 10.77
CA MET A 123 9.83 6.17 9.34
C MET A 123 9.97 4.70 8.89
N GLY A 124 11.01 4.01 9.36
CA GLY A 124 11.25 2.60 9.03
C GLY A 124 10.15 1.67 9.56
N ILE A 125 9.71 1.86 10.81
CA ILE A 125 8.64 1.06 11.42
C ILE A 125 7.30 1.29 10.69
N ALA A 126 6.99 2.54 10.36
CA ALA A 126 5.77 2.85 9.61
C ALA A 126 5.78 2.20 8.23
N ASN A 127 6.90 2.23 7.51
CA ASN A 127 7.01 1.60 6.20
C ASN A 127 6.96 0.06 6.28
N MET A 128 7.53 -0.54 7.33
CA MET A 128 7.42 -1.97 7.58
C MET A 128 5.96 -2.39 7.76
N GLY A 129 5.18 -1.63 8.54
CA GLY A 129 3.74 -1.85 8.71
C GLY A 129 2.97 -1.74 7.39
N LEU A 130 3.34 -0.79 6.53
CA LEU A 130 2.76 -0.65 5.20
C LEU A 130 3.01 -1.88 4.32
N GLN A 131 4.24 -2.39 4.27
CA GLN A 131 4.55 -3.55 3.43
C GLN A 131 3.77 -4.79 3.87
N ILE A 132 3.71 -5.06 5.19
CA ILE A 132 2.92 -6.19 5.73
C ILE A 132 1.44 -6.08 5.35
N SER A 133 0.89 -4.87 5.45
CA SER A 133 -0.50 -4.59 5.07
C SER A 133 -0.74 -4.78 3.58
N THR A 134 0.20 -4.33 2.75
CA THR A 134 0.18 -4.47 1.30
C THR A 134 0.11 -5.94 0.91
N THR A 135 1.08 -6.75 1.34
CA THR A 135 1.14 -8.17 1.00
C THR A 135 -0.13 -8.91 1.44
N THR A 136 -0.64 -8.62 2.63
CA THR A 136 -1.85 -9.27 3.16
C THR A 136 -3.08 -8.96 2.32
N ILE A 137 -3.28 -7.69 1.95
CA ILE A 137 -4.46 -7.25 1.19
C ILE A 137 -4.37 -7.74 -0.25
N TYR A 138 -3.18 -7.70 -0.86
CA TYR A 138 -2.96 -8.27 -2.19
C TYR A 138 -3.22 -9.77 -2.20
N ALA A 139 -2.67 -10.53 -1.23
CA ALA A 139 -2.87 -11.97 -1.12
C ALA A 139 -4.36 -12.34 -0.93
N TYR A 140 -5.08 -11.56 -0.11
CA TYR A 140 -6.52 -11.72 0.08
C TYR A 140 -7.31 -11.46 -1.21
N ALA A 141 -7.01 -10.35 -1.90
CA ALA A 141 -7.65 -10.03 -3.17
C ALA A 141 -7.36 -11.10 -4.22
N THR A 142 -6.12 -11.60 -4.31
CA THR A 142 -5.77 -12.67 -5.23
C THR A 142 -6.46 -13.98 -4.89
N ASP A 143 -6.69 -14.35 -3.64
CA ASP A 143 -7.43 -15.60 -3.35
C ASP A 143 -8.87 -15.53 -3.88
N ILE A 144 -9.52 -14.37 -3.76
CA ILE A 144 -10.89 -14.16 -4.26
C ILE A 144 -10.90 -14.14 -5.80
N PHE A 145 -9.95 -13.45 -6.43
CA PHE A 145 -9.93 -13.25 -7.89
C PHE A 145 -9.20 -14.33 -8.69
N SER A 146 -8.12 -14.92 -8.18
CA SER A 146 -7.32 -15.95 -8.89
C SER A 146 -8.12 -17.21 -9.14
N CYS A 147 -9.05 -17.54 -8.25
CA CYS A 147 -10.04 -18.59 -8.50
C CYS A 147 -10.82 -18.25 -9.78
N LEU A 148 -11.37 -17.05 -9.85
CA LEU A 148 -12.15 -16.56 -11.00
C LEU A 148 -11.35 -16.43 -12.30
N ILE A 149 -10.09 -16.02 -12.25
CA ILE A 149 -9.29 -15.86 -13.48
C ILE A 149 -8.81 -17.22 -13.98
N SER A 150 -8.29 -18.07 -13.09
CA SER A 150 -7.72 -19.38 -13.49
C SER A 150 -8.79 -20.34 -14.02
N PHE A 151 -9.99 -20.35 -13.43
CA PHE A 151 -11.09 -21.20 -13.90
C PHE A 151 -11.63 -20.80 -15.27
N TYR A 152 -11.50 -19.54 -15.67
CA TYR A 152 -12.01 -19.05 -16.96
C TYR A 152 -10.92 -18.93 -18.02
N ALA A 153 -9.67 -18.70 -17.62
CA ALA A 153 -8.57 -18.53 -18.56
C ALA A 153 -8.23 -19.82 -19.31
N LEU A 154 -8.22 -20.97 -18.63
CA LEU A 154 -7.93 -22.27 -19.25
C LEU A 154 -9.00 -22.71 -20.26
N PRO A 155 -10.30 -22.76 -19.94
CA PRO A 155 -11.32 -23.14 -20.92
C PRO A 155 -11.47 -22.09 -22.04
N PHE A 156 -11.14 -20.83 -21.78
CA PHE A 156 -11.06 -19.81 -22.84
C PHE A 156 -9.91 -20.09 -23.79
N ALA A 157 -8.72 -20.39 -23.25
CA ALA A 157 -7.54 -20.75 -24.04
C ALA A 157 -7.74 -22.02 -24.88
N GLU A 158 -8.44 -23.01 -24.35
CA GLU A 158 -8.78 -24.23 -25.12
C GLU A 158 -9.73 -23.93 -26.28
N ARG A 159 -10.62 -22.93 -26.17
CA ARG A 159 -11.58 -22.57 -27.23
C ARG A 159 -10.96 -21.77 -28.39
N ILE A 160 -10.03 -20.87 -28.10
CA ILE A 160 -9.47 -19.94 -29.11
C ILE A 160 -7.98 -20.13 -29.38
N GLY A 161 -7.32 -21.05 -28.66
CA GLY A 161 -5.88 -21.24 -28.68
C GLY A 161 -5.14 -20.34 -27.70
N ILE A 162 -4.08 -20.88 -27.08
CA ILE A 162 -3.26 -20.21 -26.05
C ILE A 162 -2.72 -18.86 -26.56
N GLN A 163 -2.21 -18.80 -27.80
CA GLN A 163 -1.66 -17.55 -28.35
C GLN A 163 -2.69 -16.43 -28.38
N PHE A 164 -3.92 -16.72 -28.84
CA PHE A 164 -4.98 -15.72 -28.95
C PHE A 164 -5.59 -15.36 -27.60
N ALA A 165 -5.67 -16.30 -26.65
CA ALA A 165 -6.12 -16.01 -25.29
C ALA A 165 -5.18 -15.05 -24.56
N TRP A 166 -3.87 -15.27 -24.64
CA TRP A 166 -2.89 -14.37 -24.01
C TRP A 166 -2.86 -13.01 -24.69
N LEU A 167 -3.01 -12.96 -26.02
CA LEU A 167 -3.14 -11.70 -26.75
C LEU A 167 -4.42 -10.95 -26.35
N THR A 168 -5.54 -11.66 -26.15
CA THR A 168 -6.78 -11.05 -25.67
C THR A 168 -6.60 -10.45 -24.27
N PHE A 169 -5.97 -11.16 -23.34
CA PHE A 169 -5.68 -10.63 -22.01
C PHE A 169 -4.75 -9.41 -22.07
N ALA A 170 -3.72 -9.44 -22.91
CA ALA A 170 -2.84 -8.29 -23.13
C ALA A 170 -3.63 -7.07 -23.68
N MET A 171 -4.52 -7.29 -24.65
CA MET A 171 -5.36 -6.23 -25.21
C MET A 171 -6.34 -5.66 -24.19
N VAL A 172 -6.91 -6.46 -23.29
CA VAL A 172 -7.75 -5.95 -22.18
C VAL A 172 -6.96 -4.99 -21.31
N VAL A 173 -5.70 -5.31 -20.97
CA VAL A 173 -4.84 -4.41 -20.20
C VAL A 173 -4.58 -3.09 -20.96
N VAL A 174 -4.30 -3.16 -22.26
CA VAL A 174 -4.11 -1.97 -23.11
C VAL A 174 -5.38 -1.12 -23.16
N VAL A 175 -6.55 -1.74 -23.29
CA VAL A 175 -7.84 -1.03 -23.30
C VAL A 175 -8.11 -0.35 -21.95
N LEU A 176 -7.74 -0.98 -20.84
CA LEU A 176 -7.85 -0.39 -19.50
C LEU A 176 -6.91 0.81 -19.28
N LEU A 177 -5.91 1.02 -20.13
CA LEU A 177 -5.11 2.26 -20.12
C LEU A 177 -5.86 3.45 -20.73
N ILE A 178 -6.84 3.22 -21.60
CA ILE A 178 -7.57 4.30 -22.30
C ILE A 178 -8.25 5.25 -21.31
N PRO A 179 -9.02 4.78 -20.28
CA PRO A 179 -9.56 5.67 -19.24
C PRO A 179 -8.49 6.48 -18.49
N VAL A 180 -7.32 5.89 -18.25
CA VAL A 180 -6.21 6.55 -17.56
C VAL A 180 -5.58 7.64 -18.44
N LEU A 181 -5.44 7.39 -19.75
CA LEU A 181 -5.00 8.39 -20.72
C LEU A 181 -6.03 9.51 -20.88
N LEU A 182 -7.31 9.18 -20.89
CA LEU A 182 -8.40 10.18 -20.89
C LEU A 182 -8.37 11.05 -19.63
N LEU A 183 -8.11 10.45 -18.46
CA LEU A 183 -7.87 11.15 -17.20
C LEU A 183 -6.66 12.09 -17.26
N ARG A 184 -5.58 11.69 -17.95
CA ARG A 184 -4.40 12.56 -18.14
C ARG A 184 -4.74 13.81 -18.94
N VAL A 185 -5.53 13.68 -20.01
CA VAL A 185 -5.89 14.80 -20.90
C VAL A 185 -7.00 15.66 -20.30
N SER A 186 -7.99 15.05 -19.64
CA SER A 186 -9.17 15.74 -19.12
C SER A 186 -9.14 16.05 -17.63
N GLY A 187 -8.10 15.61 -16.91
CA GLY A 187 -8.00 15.71 -15.45
C GLY A 187 -8.04 17.15 -14.93
N SER A 188 -7.51 18.12 -15.70
CA SER A 188 -7.58 19.54 -15.33
C SER A 188 -9.00 20.10 -15.38
N ARG A 189 -9.87 19.56 -16.24
CA ARG A 189 -11.31 19.92 -16.30
C ARG A 189 -12.08 19.24 -15.18
N TRP A 190 -11.74 17.99 -14.85
CA TRP A 190 -12.45 17.24 -13.82
C TRP A 190 -12.13 17.73 -12.40
N ARG A 191 -10.91 18.16 -12.12
CA ARG A 191 -10.56 18.80 -10.83
C ARG A 191 -11.27 20.12 -10.55
N LYS A 192 -11.74 20.81 -11.59
CA LYS A 192 -12.49 22.07 -11.48
C LYS A 192 -14.00 21.83 -11.29
N LEU A 193 -14.44 20.58 -11.17
CA LEU A 193 -15.84 20.28 -10.87
C LEU A 193 -16.17 20.76 -9.44
N PRO A 194 -17.34 21.39 -9.23
CA PRO A 194 -17.75 21.89 -7.91
C PRO A 194 -17.74 20.83 -6.81
N SER A 195 -17.90 19.55 -7.17
CA SER A 195 -17.89 18.41 -6.24
C SER A 195 -16.49 17.99 -5.75
N GLN A 196 -15.41 18.51 -6.34
CA GLN A 196 -14.03 18.13 -6.02
C GLN A 196 -13.20 19.27 -5.41
N LEU A 197 -13.76 20.48 -5.35
CA LEU A 197 -13.14 21.61 -4.67
C LEU A 197 -13.23 21.37 -3.15
N ALA A 198 -12.14 21.64 -2.43
CA ALA A 198 -12.17 21.66 -0.98
C ALA A 198 -13.23 22.68 -0.53
N PRO A 199 -14.01 22.40 0.54
CA PRO A 199 -14.92 23.41 1.07
C PRO A 199 -14.13 24.67 1.39
N ASP A 200 -14.58 25.80 0.84
CA ASP A 200 -13.93 27.09 1.03
C ASP A 200 -13.75 27.33 2.53
N THR A 201 -12.50 27.41 2.99
CA THR A 201 -12.20 27.90 4.32
C THR A 201 -12.53 29.38 4.33
N GLU A 202 -13.75 29.71 4.75
CA GLU A 202 -14.15 31.07 5.09
C GLU A 202 -13.17 31.63 6.12
N THR A 203 -12.35 32.59 5.68
CA THR A 203 -11.61 33.53 6.54
C THR A 203 -12.48 34.73 6.85
#